data_AF-A0A528MHW4-F1
#
_entry.id   AF-A0A528MHW4-F1
#
_cell.length_a   1.000
_cell.length_b   1.000
_cell.length_c   1.000
_cell.angle_alpha   90.00
_cell.angle_beta   90.00
_cell.angle_gamma   90.00
#
_symmetry.space_group_name_H-M   'P 1'
#
loop_
_entity.id
_entity.type
_entity.pdbx_description
1 polymer ?
#
loop_
_entity_poly.entity_id
_entity_poly.type
_entity_poly.pdbx_seq_one_letter_code
_entity_poly.pdbx_strand_id
1 'polypeptide(L)' 'AFTDADILLFGRESAGVPDAVHEAADARLIIPMRPGTRSINVALSVAMVAGEAIRQLG' A
#
# COMPACT_ATOMS: atom_id res chain seq x y z
N ALA A 1 9.22 3.15 -9.33
CA ALA A 1 8.12 3.71 -10.11
C ALA A 1 7.21 2.57 -10.48
N PHE A 2 5.90 2.80 -10.57
CA PHE A 2 4.93 1.76 -10.90
C PHE A 2 5.02 1.32 -12.36
N THR A 3 4.64 0.07 -12.63
CA THR A 3 4.43 -0.51 -13.97
C THR A 3 3.03 -1.11 -14.09
N ASP A 4 2.52 -1.27 -15.33
CA ASP A 4 1.19 -1.87 -15.58
C ASP A 4 1.05 -3.32 -15.10
N ALA A 5 2.18 -4.00 -14.87
CA ALA A 5 2.22 -5.39 -14.40
C ALA A 5 2.27 -5.49 -12.86
N ASP A 6 2.38 -4.37 -12.15
CA ASP A 6 2.54 -4.38 -10.70
C ASP A 6 1.27 -4.85 -9.99
N ILE A 7 1.44 -5.68 -8.96
CA ILE A 7 0.36 -6.13 -8.08
C ILE A 7 0.47 -5.37 -6.76
N LEU A 8 -0.57 -4.61 -6.42
CA LEU A 8 -0.65 -3.90 -5.14
C LEU A 8 -1.29 -4.79 -4.08
N LEU A 9 -0.52 -5.13 -3.04
CA LEU A 9 -0.96 -5.98 -1.93
C LEU A 9 -1.29 -5.15 -0.69
N PHE A 10 -2.45 -5.42 -0.08
CA PHE A 10 -2.93 -4.71 1.11
C PHE A 10 -3.31 -5.69 2.22
N GLY A 11 -3.01 -5.31 3.45
CA GLY A 11 -3.29 -6.10 4.64
C GLY A 11 -4.73 -5.92 5.13
N ARG A 12 -5.14 -6.79 6.06
CA ARG A 12 -6.44 -6.68 6.74
C ARG A 12 -6.41 -5.49 7.71
N GLU A 13 -7.53 -4.81 7.88
CA GLU A 13 -7.63 -3.64 8.77
C GLU A 13 -7.20 -3.94 10.20
N SER A 14 -7.53 -5.13 10.70
CA SER A 14 -7.30 -5.53 12.09
C SER A 14 -5.93 -6.16 12.34
N ALA A 15 -5.25 -6.61 11.29
CA ALA A 15 -4.09 -7.51 11.43
C ALA A 15 -2.92 -7.18 10.50
N GLY A 16 -3.06 -6.22 9.59
CA GLY A 16 -2.03 -5.87 8.63
C GLY A 16 -1.75 -6.98 7.61
N VAL A 17 -0.56 -6.90 7.02
CA VAL A 17 -0.03 -7.86 6.04
C VAL A 17 0.83 -8.89 6.80
N PRO A 18 0.67 -10.20 6.57
CA PRO A 18 1.52 -11.22 7.20
C PRO A 18 2.99 -11.11 6.78
N ASP A 19 3.91 -11.46 7.68
CA ASP A 19 5.36 -11.41 7.43
C ASP A 19 5.77 -12.17 6.16
N ALA A 20 5.21 -13.34 5.91
CA ALA A 20 5.51 -14.12 4.70
C ALA A 20 5.19 -13.37 3.39
N VAL A 21 4.16 -12.51 3.39
CA VAL A 21 3.83 -11.66 2.25
C VAL A 21 4.82 -10.51 2.15
N HIS A 22 5.22 -9.93 3.28
CA HIS A 22 6.27 -8.92 3.30
C HIS A 22 7.61 -9.44 2.76
N GLU A 23 8.01 -10.66 3.11
CA GLU A 23 9.24 -11.30 2.62
C GLU A 23 9.17 -11.68 1.14
N ALA A 24 7.98 -11.99 0.62
CA ALA A 24 7.78 -12.33 -0.80
C ALA A 24 7.64 -11.11 -1.72
N ALA A 25 7.36 -9.92 -1.19
CA ALA A 25 7.10 -8.72 -1.98
C ALA A 25 8.39 -8.09 -2.51
N ASP A 26 8.42 -7.76 -3.80
CA ASP A 26 9.55 -7.09 -4.46
C ASP A 26 9.86 -5.70 -3.87
N ALA A 27 8.84 -5.03 -3.35
CA ALA A 27 8.96 -3.71 -2.71
C ALA A 27 7.96 -3.54 -1.56
N ARG A 28 8.34 -2.71 -0.58
CA ARG A 28 7.47 -2.32 0.55
C ARG A 28 7.24 -0.81 0.52
N LEU A 29 5.97 -0.42 0.49
CA LEU A 29 5.55 0.98 0.46
C LEU A 29 4.94 1.37 1.81
N ILE A 30 5.21 2.61 2.23
CA ILE A 30 4.63 3.23 3.42
C ILE A 30 3.91 4.50 3.01
N ILE A 31 2.67 4.65 3.47
CA ILE A 31 1.94 5.92 3.37
C ILE A 31 2.39 6.78 4.56
N PRO A 32 3.02 7.95 4.34
CA PRO A 32 3.43 8.82 5.43
C PRO A 32 2.23 9.28 6.26
N MET A 33 2.32 9.10 7.58
CA MET A 33 1.27 9.42 8.54
C MET A 33 1.68 10.58 9.43
N ARG A 34 0.70 11.39 9.84
CA ARG A 34 0.95 12.42 10.85
C ARG A 34 1.25 11.78 12.21
N PRO A 35 2.17 12.33 13.01
CA PRO A 35 2.42 11.83 14.37
C PRO A 35 1.14 11.71 15.19
N GLY A 36 1.00 10.62 15.95
CA GLY A 36 -0.17 10.35 16.80
C GLY A 36 -1.38 9.73 16.07
N THR A 37 -1.33 9.56 14.74
CA THR A 37 -2.34 8.81 14.01
C THR A 37 -2.02 7.31 13.99
N ARG A 38 -3.03 6.46 14.24
CA ARG A 38 -2.84 5.00 14.38
C ARG A 38 -2.83 4.27 13.03
N SER A 39 -3.80 4.55 12.17
CA SER A 39 -3.91 3.94 10.85
C SER A 39 -4.85 4.75 9.96
N ILE A 40 -4.81 4.46 8.66
CA ILE A 40 -5.83 4.85 7.69
C ILE A 40 -6.71 3.63 7.44
N ASN A 41 -8.00 3.84 7.17
CA ASN A 41 -8.87 2.79 6.64
C ASN A 41 -8.28 2.19 5.35
N VAL A 42 -8.38 0.86 5.18
CA VAL A 42 -7.74 0.16 4.05
C VAL A 42 -8.22 0.67 2.69
N ALA A 43 -9.51 0.99 2.54
CA ALA A 43 -10.05 1.44 1.25
C ALA A 43 -9.43 2.78 0.84
N LEU A 44 -9.19 3.68 1.79
CA LEU A 44 -8.52 4.94 1.52
C LEU A 44 -7.03 4.72 1.21
N SER A 45 -6.36 3.79 1.90
CA SER A 45 -4.99 3.39 1.59
C SER A 45 -4.86 2.85 0.17
N VAL A 46 -5.79 1.98 -0.26
CA VAL A 46 -5.86 1.47 -1.64
C VAL A 46 -6.03 2.60 -2.64
N ALA A 47 -6.99 3.51 -2.39
CA ALA A 47 -7.25 4.64 -3.27
C ALA A 47 -6.03 5.55 -3.43
N MET A 48 -5.29 5.83 -2.35
CA MET A 48 -4.08 6.66 -2.41
C MET A 48 -2.97 6.00 -3.25
N VAL A 49 -2.70 4.71 -3.03
CA VAL A 49 -1.61 4.02 -3.74
C VAL A 49 -1.99 3.77 -5.21
N ALA A 50 -3.23 3.34 -5.48
CA ALA A 50 -3.71 3.17 -6.85
C ALA A 50 -3.76 4.50 -7.62
N GLY A 51 -4.21 5.58 -6.97
CA GLY A 51 -4.19 6.91 -7.56
C GLY A 51 -2.78 7.39 -7.91
N GLU A 52 -1.80 7.12 -7.04
CA GLU A 52 -0.39 7.42 -7.32
C GLU A 52 0.19 6.54 -8.45
N ALA A 53 -0.18 5.27 -8.51
CA ALA A 53 0.21 4.38 -9.60
C ALA A 53 -0.34 4.89 -10.94
N ILE A 54 -1.64 5.21 -11.01
CA ILE A 54 -2.28 5.80 -12.18
C ILE A 54 -1.57 7.11 -12.58
N ARG A 55 -1.31 8.01 -11.62
CA ARG A 55 -0.62 9.27 -11.87
C ARG A 55 0.79 9.08 -12.46
N GLN A 56 1.49 8.00 -12.11
CA GLN A 56 2.81 7.67 -12.66
C GLN A 56 2.72 7.02 -14.05
N LEU A 57 1.69 6.22 -14.29
CA LEU A 57 1.49 5.45 -15.52
C LEU A 57 0.87 6.28 -16.66
N GLY A 58 0.08 7.32 -16.33
CA GLY A 58 -0.51 8.25 -17.30
C GLY A 58 -2.02 8.35 -17.17
#